data_AF-A0A917NSF2-F1
#
_entry.id   AF-A0A917NSF2-F1
#
_cell.length_a   1.000
_cell.length_b   1.000
_cell.length_c   1.000
_cell.angle_alpha   90.00
_cell.angle_beta   90.00
_cell.angle_gamma   90.00
#
_symmetry.space_group_name_H-M   'P 1'
#
loop_
_entity.id
_entity.type
_entity.pdbx_description
1 polymer ?
#
loop_
_entity_poly.entity_id
_entity_poly.type
_entity_poly.pdbx_seq_one_letter_code
_entity_poly.pdbx_strand_id
1 'polypeptide(L)'
;MAKATKQKDTAKRVVTKKSTAKTAKTAKTAKTAKTAVAKTPKTPKVPLPAAVPKATRAAAKAKLPKVLRKAEKRMLAPLAPAIAGAEASILDRLWQVVEERRQSRDTMTSHSARLLARGTAKVAQKLGEEAVECVIEAATGNRAATVLESADLLYHLMVVWVDAGIQPQEVWGELARRQGISGIAEKASRPRGILRAAGTTKLP
;
A
#
# COMPACT_ATOMS: atom_id res chain seq x y z
N MET A 1 59.01 1.93 -42.63
CA MET A 1 59.25 3.36 -42.92
C MET A 1 58.52 4.20 -41.88
N ALA A 2 59.23 4.93 -41.03
CA ALA A 2 58.66 5.66 -39.90
C ALA A 2 58.64 7.17 -40.15
N LYS A 3 57.70 7.89 -39.51
CA LYS A 3 57.82 9.33 -39.20
C LYS A 3 57.25 9.63 -37.81
N ALA A 4 58.13 10.11 -36.92
CA ALA A 4 57.73 10.92 -35.76
C ALA A 4 57.16 12.27 -36.27
N THR A 5 56.50 13.18 -35.54
CA THR A 5 56.72 13.75 -34.19
C THR A 5 55.42 14.55 -33.84
N LYS A 6 55.20 15.26 -32.71
CA LYS A 6 56.06 15.72 -31.60
C LYS A 6 55.23 15.87 -30.30
N GLN A 7 55.86 15.67 -29.15
CA GLN A 7 55.32 15.95 -27.81
C GLN A 7 55.47 17.44 -27.46
N LYS A 8 54.57 18.01 -26.64
CA LYS A 8 54.84 19.23 -25.87
C LYS A 8 54.00 19.33 -24.59
N ASP A 9 54.65 19.14 -23.46
CA ASP A 9 54.17 19.56 -22.15
C ASP A 9 53.95 21.08 -22.06
N THR A 10 53.05 21.51 -21.18
CA THR A 10 53.33 22.64 -20.27
C THR A 10 52.34 22.62 -19.08
N ALA A 11 52.89 22.79 -17.87
CA ALA A 11 52.16 22.67 -16.62
C ALA A 11 51.90 24.03 -15.93
N LYS A 12 51.27 23.97 -14.74
CA LYS A 12 50.94 25.06 -13.78
C LYS A 12 49.63 25.79 -14.11
N ARG A 13 48.72 26.00 -13.14
CA ARG A 13 48.98 26.76 -11.91
C ARG A 13 48.01 26.46 -10.77
N VAL A 14 48.56 26.27 -9.57
CA VAL A 14 47.83 26.26 -8.28
C VAL A 14 47.45 27.69 -7.89
N VAL A 15 46.20 27.90 -7.42
CA VAL A 15 45.86 29.04 -6.55
C VAL A 15 44.90 28.58 -5.45
N THR A 16 45.42 28.49 -4.23
CA THR A 16 44.64 28.42 -2.99
C THR A 16 44.05 29.79 -2.66
N LYS A 17 42.80 29.86 -2.17
CA LYS A 17 42.41 30.92 -1.23
C LYS A 17 41.62 30.37 -0.04
N LYS A 18 42.02 30.85 1.14
CA LYS A 18 41.59 30.49 2.49
C LYS A 18 41.09 31.78 3.14
N SER A 19 39.86 31.81 3.63
CA SER A 19 39.31 32.90 4.44
C SER A 19 38.24 32.34 5.37
N THR A 20 38.65 31.85 6.55
CA THR A 20 38.64 32.59 7.83
C THR A 20 37.24 32.80 8.41
N ALA A 21 36.94 32.01 9.45
CA ALA A 21 35.82 32.23 10.35
C ALA A 21 35.98 33.55 11.15
N LYS A 22 34.87 34.08 11.66
CA LYS A 22 34.88 35.06 12.74
C LYS A 22 33.81 34.72 13.78
N THR A 23 34.19 34.77 15.05
CA THR A 23 33.45 34.24 16.19
C THR A 23 32.93 35.35 17.10
N ALA A 24 31.67 35.27 17.53
CA ALA A 24 31.09 35.86 18.76
C ALA A 24 29.71 35.20 18.94
N LYS A 25 29.28 34.54 20.04
CA LYS A 25 29.64 34.50 21.48
C LYS A 25 29.09 35.63 22.35
N THR A 26 27.80 35.54 22.67
CA THR A 26 27.13 35.81 23.97
C THR A 26 25.62 35.50 23.79
N ALA A 27 24.78 35.24 24.77
CA ALA A 27 24.85 34.61 26.09
C ALA A 27 23.40 34.60 26.65
N LYS A 28 22.89 33.42 27.01
CA LYS A 28 22.01 33.19 28.17
C LYS A 28 20.81 34.15 28.42
N THR A 29 19.61 33.70 28.07
CA THR A 29 18.40 33.91 28.92
C THR A 29 17.52 32.68 28.87
N ALA A 30 17.61 31.85 29.91
CA ALA A 30 16.65 30.77 30.13
C ALA A 30 15.36 31.38 30.69
N LYS A 31 14.24 31.29 29.96
CA LYS A 31 12.92 31.66 30.45
C LYS A 31 12.01 30.44 30.38
N THR A 32 11.60 29.96 31.55
CA THR A 32 10.71 28.81 31.73
C THR A 32 9.36 29.05 31.05
N ALA A 33 9.12 28.36 29.94
CA ALA A 33 7.79 28.23 29.35
C ALA A 33 7.02 27.13 30.08
N LYS A 34 5.96 27.51 30.81
CA LYS A 34 5.07 26.58 31.51
C LYS A 34 4.36 25.66 30.52
N THR A 35 4.24 24.39 30.90
CA THR A 35 3.44 23.36 30.21
C THR A 35 2.00 23.83 29.97
N ALA A 36 1.64 24.07 28.72
CA ALA A 36 0.25 24.27 28.30
C ALA A 36 -0.28 22.95 27.74
N VAL A 37 -1.15 22.27 28.50
CA VAL A 37 -1.86 21.07 28.03
C VAL A 37 -2.79 21.46 26.90
N ALA A 38 -2.42 21.14 25.67
CA ALA A 38 -3.28 21.29 24.51
C ALA A 38 -4.50 20.37 24.67
N LYS A 39 -5.69 20.97 24.74
CA LYS A 39 -6.96 20.23 24.89
C LYS A 39 -7.19 19.36 23.65
N THR A 40 -7.47 18.08 23.87
CA THR A 40 -7.91 17.15 22.81
C THR A 40 -9.16 17.70 22.11
N PRO A 41 -9.18 17.79 20.77
CA PRO A 41 -10.40 18.15 20.05
C PRO A 41 -11.45 17.06 20.27
N LYS A 42 -12.65 17.45 20.73
CA LYS A 42 -13.76 16.51 20.95
C LYS A 42 -14.21 15.96 19.60
N THR A 43 -14.10 14.65 19.41
CA THR A 43 -14.70 13.95 18.27
C THR A 43 -16.23 14.15 18.26
N PRO A 44 -16.84 14.57 17.13
CA PRO A 44 -18.29 14.68 17.04
C PRO A 44 -18.92 13.28 17.14
N LYS A 45 -19.77 13.09 18.15
CA LYS A 45 -20.47 11.82 18.41
C LYS A 45 -21.61 11.66 17.40
N VAL A 46 -21.32 11.03 16.26
CA VAL A 46 -22.35 10.61 15.29
C VAL A 46 -23.30 9.63 15.98
N PRO A 47 -24.63 9.85 15.98
CA PRO A 47 -25.58 8.89 16.52
C PRO A 47 -25.50 7.57 15.76
N LEU A 48 -25.47 6.44 16.47
CA LEU A 48 -25.72 5.15 15.82
C LEU A 48 -27.17 5.13 15.30
N PRO A 49 -27.43 4.50 14.14
CA PRO A 49 -28.79 4.30 13.66
C PRO A 49 -29.62 3.50 14.67
N ALA A 50 -30.93 3.75 14.68
CA ALA A 50 -31.87 3.11 15.60
C ALA A 50 -31.82 1.57 15.50
N ALA A 51 -32.12 0.91 16.62
CA ALA A 51 -32.00 -0.54 16.75
C ALA A 51 -32.76 -1.30 15.65
N VAL A 52 -32.10 -2.32 15.09
CA VAL A 52 -32.69 -3.22 14.09
C VAL A 52 -33.98 -3.84 14.65
N PRO A 53 -35.12 -3.79 13.92
CA PRO A 53 -36.37 -4.34 14.41
C PRO A 53 -36.25 -5.84 14.70
N LYS A 54 -36.71 -6.27 15.88
CA LYS A 54 -36.70 -7.69 16.27
C LYS A 54 -37.57 -8.49 15.32
N ALA A 55 -36.97 -9.48 14.64
CA ALA A 55 -37.69 -10.37 13.75
C ALA A 55 -38.83 -11.09 14.48
N THR A 56 -40.03 -11.09 13.90
CA THR A 56 -41.19 -11.76 14.47
C THR A 56 -41.06 -13.29 14.33
N ARG A 57 -41.54 -14.04 15.34
CA ARG A 57 -41.43 -15.52 15.40
C ARG A 57 -42.03 -16.26 14.18
N ALA A 58 -42.85 -15.60 13.36
CA ALA A 58 -43.46 -16.17 12.17
C ALA A 58 -42.46 -16.51 11.05
N ALA A 59 -41.34 -15.79 10.93
CA ALA A 59 -40.34 -16.03 9.87
C ALA A 59 -39.53 -17.33 10.06
N ALA A 60 -39.56 -17.93 11.27
CA ALA A 60 -38.66 -19.00 11.68
C ALA A 60 -38.94 -20.40 11.09
N LYS A 61 -39.94 -20.56 10.19
CA LYS A 61 -40.32 -21.87 9.61
C LYS A 61 -40.08 -22.01 8.10
N ALA A 62 -39.65 -20.96 7.40
CA ALA A 62 -39.30 -21.06 5.99
C ALA A 62 -37.89 -21.67 5.82
N LYS A 63 -37.78 -22.82 5.14
CA LYS A 63 -36.48 -23.41 4.80
C LYS A 63 -35.72 -22.46 3.85
N LEU A 64 -34.58 -21.93 4.29
CA LEU A 64 -33.75 -21.03 3.46
C LEU A 64 -33.46 -21.66 2.08
N PRO A 65 -33.39 -20.86 1.00
CA PRO A 65 -32.86 -21.28 -0.29
C PRO A 65 -31.53 -22.05 -0.17
N LYS A 66 -31.31 -23.07 -1.04
CA LYS A 66 -30.11 -23.92 -0.98
C LYS A 66 -28.80 -23.12 -1.03
N VAL A 67 -28.78 -22.02 -1.80
CA VAL A 67 -27.64 -21.09 -1.91
C VAL A 67 -27.35 -20.43 -0.57
N LEU A 68 -28.37 -19.90 0.12
CA LEU A 68 -28.19 -19.25 1.42
C LEU A 68 -27.78 -20.25 2.51
N ARG A 69 -28.31 -21.49 2.52
CA ARG A 69 -27.81 -22.56 3.41
C ARG A 69 -26.35 -22.96 3.13
N LYS A 70 -25.92 -22.95 1.86
CA LYS A 70 -24.51 -23.21 1.50
C LYS A 70 -23.60 -22.05 1.92
N ALA A 71 -24.07 -20.81 1.83
CA ALA A 71 -23.37 -19.64 2.33
C ALA A 71 -23.27 -19.64 3.86
N GLU A 72 -24.37 -19.84 4.56
CA GLU A 72 -24.45 -19.99 6.03
C GLU A 72 -23.50 -21.08 6.54
N LYS A 73 -23.52 -22.29 5.96
CA LYS A 73 -22.58 -23.36 6.31
C LYS A 73 -21.11 -22.99 6.08
N ARG A 74 -20.80 -22.15 5.08
CA ARG A 74 -19.44 -21.62 4.86
C ARG A 74 -19.07 -20.54 5.89
N MET A 75 -20.01 -19.68 6.29
CA MET A 75 -19.79 -18.61 7.27
C MET A 75 -19.65 -19.14 8.71
N LEU A 76 -20.30 -20.27 9.03
CA LEU A 76 -20.19 -20.94 10.33
C LEU A 76 -19.05 -21.99 10.38
N ALA A 77 -18.32 -22.22 9.28
CA ALA A 77 -17.17 -23.11 9.30
C ALA A 77 -16.02 -22.42 10.07
N PRO A 78 -15.38 -23.09 11.05
CA PRO A 78 -14.24 -22.50 11.76
C PRO A 78 -13.11 -22.22 10.78
N LEU A 79 -12.48 -21.05 10.92
CA LEU A 79 -11.28 -20.72 10.17
C LEU A 79 -10.15 -21.67 10.60
N ALA A 80 -9.26 -21.98 9.65
CA ALA A 80 -8.02 -22.69 9.94
C ALA A 80 -7.21 -21.91 11.01
N PRO A 81 -6.45 -22.59 11.89
CA PRO A 81 -5.63 -21.93 12.89
C PRO A 81 -4.63 -20.96 12.24
N ALA A 82 -4.29 -19.90 12.95
CA ALA A 82 -3.29 -18.94 12.51
C ALA A 82 -1.94 -19.63 12.27
N ILE A 83 -1.29 -19.31 11.15
CA ILE A 83 0.03 -19.83 10.81
C ILE A 83 1.06 -18.97 11.56
N ALA A 84 1.83 -19.58 12.46
CA ALA A 84 2.81 -18.86 13.26
C ALA A 84 3.82 -18.12 12.36
N GLY A 85 3.97 -16.81 12.58
CA GLY A 85 4.86 -15.94 11.80
C GLY A 85 4.28 -15.36 10.51
N ALA A 86 3.07 -15.77 10.10
CA ALA A 86 2.38 -15.26 8.91
C ALA A 86 1.61 -13.95 9.19
N GLU A 87 2.30 -12.97 9.79
CA GLU A 87 1.72 -11.68 10.17
C GLU A 87 1.73 -10.67 9.01
N ALA A 88 0.81 -9.69 9.05
CA ALA A 88 0.66 -8.68 8.00
C ALA A 88 1.94 -7.86 7.70
N SER A 89 2.88 -7.78 8.65
CA SER A 89 4.21 -7.18 8.46
C SER A 89 5.07 -7.89 7.39
N ILE A 90 4.63 -9.04 6.86
CA ILE A 90 5.20 -9.64 5.65
C ILE A 90 5.06 -8.71 4.44
N LEU A 91 4.00 -7.89 4.34
CA LEU A 91 3.79 -6.97 3.22
C LEU A 91 4.81 -5.82 3.22
N ASP A 92 5.10 -5.23 4.40
CA ASP A 92 6.11 -4.19 4.52
C ASP A 92 7.51 -4.72 4.14
N ARG A 93 7.85 -5.93 4.61
CA ARG A 93 9.11 -6.61 4.25
C ARG A 93 9.17 -6.97 2.77
N LEU A 94 8.06 -7.40 2.17
CA LEU A 94 7.99 -7.73 0.75
C LEU A 94 8.19 -6.48 -0.12
N TRP A 95 7.56 -5.36 0.24
CA TRP A 95 7.80 -4.07 -0.41
C TRP A 95 9.26 -3.65 -0.33
N GLN A 96 9.89 -3.76 0.86
CA GLN A 96 11.31 -3.45 1.06
C GLN A 96 12.22 -4.28 0.13
N VAL A 97 12.01 -5.59 0.08
CA VAL A 97 12.78 -6.48 -0.82
C VAL A 97 12.57 -6.09 -2.29
N VAL A 98 11.35 -5.76 -2.71
CA VAL A 98 11.08 -5.34 -4.10
C VAL A 98 11.76 -4.00 -4.43
N GLU A 99 11.79 -3.05 -3.49
CA GLU A 99 12.53 -1.79 -3.62
C GLU A 99 14.05 -2.00 -3.69
N GLU A 100 14.63 -2.86 -2.84
CA GLU A 100 16.04 -3.27 -2.93
C GLU A 100 16.35 -3.86 -4.32
N ARG A 101 15.44 -4.71 -4.86
CA ARG A 101 15.60 -5.25 -6.21
C ARG A 101 15.50 -4.17 -7.28
N ARG A 102 14.61 -3.17 -7.15
CA ARG A 102 14.56 -2.01 -8.05
C ARG A 102 15.88 -1.23 -8.04
N GLN A 103 16.42 -0.96 -6.86
CA GLN A 103 17.68 -0.23 -6.68
C GLN A 103 18.88 -1.00 -7.24
N SER A 104 18.92 -2.33 -7.06
CA SER A 104 20.00 -3.19 -7.58
C SER A 104 20.10 -3.20 -9.10
N ARG A 105 18.98 -2.98 -9.80
CA ARG A 105 18.84 -3.09 -11.27
C ARG A 105 19.29 -4.44 -11.86
N ASP A 106 19.48 -5.48 -11.05
CA ASP A 106 19.92 -6.80 -11.51
C ASP A 106 18.77 -7.56 -12.19
N THR A 107 18.58 -7.27 -13.47
CA THR A 107 17.63 -7.94 -14.35
C THR A 107 18.08 -9.35 -14.76
N MET A 108 19.27 -9.82 -14.38
CA MET A 108 19.69 -11.19 -14.68
C MET A 108 19.20 -12.15 -13.60
N THR A 109 19.38 -11.81 -12.32
CA THR A 109 19.02 -12.70 -11.20
C THR A 109 17.63 -12.41 -10.61
N SER A 110 17.14 -11.16 -10.66
CA SER A 110 15.88 -10.78 -10.00
C SER A 110 14.67 -10.80 -10.96
N HIS A 111 13.60 -11.47 -10.54
CA HIS A 111 12.30 -11.37 -11.24
C HIS A 111 11.70 -9.97 -11.12
N SER A 112 11.69 -9.38 -9.92
CA SER A 112 11.12 -8.06 -9.67
C SER A 112 11.86 -6.97 -10.46
N ALA A 113 13.19 -7.03 -10.53
CA ALA A 113 13.97 -6.08 -11.33
C ALA A 113 13.68 -6.21 -12.84
N ARG A 114 13.55 -7.44 -13.36
CA ARG A 114 13.11 -7.68 -14.75
C ARG A 114 11.73 -7.11 -15.05
N LEU A 115 10.80 -7.27 -14.12
CA LEU A 115 9.43 -6.80 -14.30
C LEU A 115 9.35 -5.27 -14.28
N LEU A 116 10.04 -4.63 -13.34
CA LEU A 116 10.16 -3.16 -13.26
C LEU A 116 10.89 -2.59 -14.49
N ALA A 117 11.94 -3.26 -14.98
CA ALA A 117 12.64 -2.86 -16.21
C ALA A 117 11.77 -2.96 -17.49
N ARG A 118 10.63 -3.64 -17.45
CA ARG A 118 9.62 -3.67 -18.54
C ARG A 118 8.61 -2.52 -18.44
N GLY A 119 8.69 -1.70 -17.39
CA GLY A 119 7.90 -0.48 -17.19
C GLY A 119 6.47 -0.71 -16.71
N THR A 120 5.87 0.39 -16.26
CA THR A 120 4.55 0.47 -15.60
C THR A 120 3.44 -0.30 -16.30
N ALA A 121 3.39 -0.26 -17.64
CA ALA A 121 2.37 -0.99 -18.40
C ALA A 121 2.43 -2.50 -18.17
N LYS A 122 3.62 -3.11 -18.13
CA LYS A 122 3.76 -4.56 -17.91
C LYS A 122 3.62 -4.93 -16.43
N VAL A 123 4.03 -4.04 -15.51
CA VAL A 123 3.81 -4.19 -14.07
C VAL A 123 2.30 -4.20 -13.76
N ALA A 124 1.55 -3.23 -14.30
CA ALA A 124 0.10 -3.14 -14.15
C ALA A 124 -0.65 -4.28 -14.85
N GLN A 125 -0.17 -4.74 -16.02
CA GLN A 125 -0.72 -5.92 -16.69
C GLN A 125 -0.65 -7.15 -15.77
N LYS A 126 0.51 -7.43 -15.15
CA LYS A 126 0.66 -8.56 -14.23
C LYS A 126 -0.32 -8.45 -13.05
N LEU A 127 -0.46 -7.28 -12.41
CA LEU A 127 -1.46 -7.08 -11.36
C LEU A 127 -2.90 -7.41 -11.84
N GLY A 128 -3.22 -7.07 -13.09
CA GLY A 128 -4.51 -7.38 -13.70
C GLY A 128 -4.73 -8.87 -13.95
N GLU A 129 -3.68 -9.60 -14.36
CA GLU A 129 -3.70 -11.06 -14.54
C GLU A 129 -4.02 -11.76 -13.19
N GLU A 130 -3.23 -11.51 -12.13
CA GLU A 130 -3.46 -12.13 -10.80
C GLU A 130 -4.84 -11.79 -10.22
N ALA A 131 -5.33 -10.55 -10.46
CA ALA A 131 -6.64 -10.13 -9.98
C ALA A 131 -7.78 -10.90 -10.65
N VAL A 132 -7.63 -11.28 -11.93
CA VAL A 132 -8.61 -12.10 -12.65
C VAL A 132 -8.51 -13.56 -12.22
N GLU A 133 -7.31 -14.10 -12.10
CA GLU A 133 -7.07 -15.49 -11.67
C GLU A 133 -7.59 -15.72 -10.24
N CYS A 134 -7.29 -14.81 -9.30
CA CYS A 134 -7.85 -14.84 -7.94
C CYS A 134 -9.39 -14.77 -7.92
N VAL A 135 -10.02 -13.99 -8.81
CA VAL A 135 -11.49 -13.90 -8.91
C VAL A 135 -12.08 -15.20 -9.48
N ILE A 136 -11.43 -15.83 -10.46
CA ILE A 136 -11.85 -17.11 -11.04
C ILE A 136 -11.82 -18.20 -9.96
N GLU A 137 -10.71 -18.35 -9.25
CA GLU A 137 -10.57 -19.41 -8.23
C GLU A 137 -11.49 -19.20 -7.01
N ALA A 138 -11.75 -17.93 -6.64
CA ALA A 138 -12.76 -17.61 -5.63
C ALA A 138 -14.19 -17.96 -6.11
N ALA A 139 -14.50 -17.75 -7.40
CA ALA A 139 -15.80 -18.04 -7.99
C ALA A 139 -16.06 -19.55 -8.17
N THR A 140 -15.04 -20.32 -8.58
CA THR A 140 -15.11 -21.80 -8.61
C THR A 140 -15.18 -22.39 -7.19
N GLY A 141 -14.68 -21.64 -6.19
CA GLY A 141 -14.65 -22.04 -4.79
C GLY A 141 -13.43 -22.88 -4.43
N ASN A 142 -12.38 -22.83 -5.24
CA ASN A 142 -11.10 -23.48 -5.01
C ASN A 142 -10.30 -22.71 -3.95
N ARG A 143 -10.59 -22.98 -2.67
CA ARG A 143 -9.96 -22.28 -1.53
C ARG A 143 -8.42 -22.33 -1.58
N ALA A 144 -7.83 -23.43 -2.06
CA ALA A 144 -6.37 -23.58 -2.09
C ALA A 144 -5.75 -22.63 -3.11
N ALA A 145 -6.21 -22.65 -4.36
CA ALA A 145 -5.72 -21.72 -5.38
C ALA A 145 -6.07 -20.27 -5.04
N THR A 146 -7.26 -19.99 -4.51
CA THR A 146 -7.63 -18.62 -4.04
C THR A 146 -6.59 -18.03 -3.07
N VAL A 147 -5.97 -18.85 -2.20
CA VAL A 147 -4.90 -18.40 -1.29
C VAL A 147 -3.59 -18.12 -2.02
N LEU A 148 -3.25 -18.93 -3.04
CA LEU A 148 -2.07 -18.72 -3.90
C LEU A 148 -2.23 -17.45 -4.74
N GLU A 149 -3.31 -17.33 -5.51
CA GLU A 149 -3.58 -16.15 -6.35
C GLU A 149 -3.72 -14.87 -5.52
N SER A 150 -4.22 -14.97 -4.27
CA SER A 150 -4.24 -13.82 -3.34
C SER A 150 -2.83 -13.38 -2.93
N ALA A 151 -1.88 -14.31 -2.80
CA ALA A 151 -0.50 -13.99 -2.48
C ALA A 151 0.22 -13.33 -3.67
N ASP A 152 0.02 -13.86 -4.88
CA ASP A 152 0.60 -13.28 -6.10
C ASP A 152 -0.02 -11.91 -6.45
N LEU A 153 -1.33 -11.74 -6.24
CA LEU A 153 -2.01 -10.45 -6.31
C LEU A 153 -1.41 -9.41 -5.34
N LEU A 154 -1.13 -9.81 -4.09
CA LEU A 154 -0.50 -8.93 -3.10
C LEU A 154 0.96 -8.63 -3.46
N TYR A 155 1.72 -9.60 -3.95
CA TYR A 155 3.08 -9.39 -4.44
C TYR A 155 3.11 -8.39 -5.60
N HIS A 156 2.29 -8.61 -6.63
CA HIS A 156 2.22 -7.71 -7.79
C HIS A 156 1.69 -6.31 -7.42
N LEU A 157 0.88 -6.18 -6.38
CA LEU A 157 0.51 -4.88 -5.81
C LEU A 157 1.70 -4.16 -5.17
N MET A 158 2.58 -4.87 -4.44
CA MET A 158 3.83 -4.27 -3.94
C MET A 158 4.74 -3.81 -5.08
N VAL A 159 4.84 -4.57 -6.18
CA VAL A 159 5.61 -4.16 -7.37
C VAL A 159 5.02 -2.92 -8.02
N VAL A 160 3.68 -2.79 -8.12
CA VAL A 160 3.03 -1.56 -8.60
C VAL A 160 3.34 -0.37 -7.71
N TRP A 161 3.38 -0.53 -6.39
CA TRP A 161 3.72 0.57 -5.48
C TRP A 161 5.18 0.99 -5.59
N VAL A 162 6.11 0.03 -5.72
CA VAL A 162 7.53 0.31 -5.94
C VAL A 162 7.77 1.00 -7.30
N ASP A 163 7.06 0.60 -8.35
CA ASP A 163 7.11 1.28 -9.67
C ASP A 163 6.58 2.73 -9.60
N ALA A 164 5.50 2.94 -8.84
CA ALA A 164 4.87 4.25 -8.65
C ALA A 164 5.52 5.14 -7.56
N GLY A 165 6.50 4.63 -6.82
CA GLY A 165 7.14 5.33 -5.69
C GLY A 165 6.30 5.46 -4.42
N ILE A 166 5.24 4.66 -4.28
CA ILE A 166 4.29 4.67 -3.16
C ILE A 166 4.83 3.83 -2.00
N GLN A 167 4.82 4.38 -0.78
CA GLN A 167 5.14 3.67 0.46
C GLN A 167 3.91 2.91 1.00
N PRO A 168 4.07 1.69 1.58
CA PRO A 168 2.96 0.96 2.21
C PRO A 168 2.21 1.79 3.26
N GLN A 169 2.93 2.64 4.01
CA GLN A 169 2.36 3.46 5.07
C GLN A 169 1.35 4.50 4.57
N GLU A 170 1.45 4.95 3.31
CA GLU A 170 0.45 5.84 2.70
C GLU A 170 -0.89 5.10 2.53
N VAL A 171 -0.83 3.85 2.07
CA VAL A 171 -2.00 2.99 1.92
C VAL A 171 -2.54 2.55 3.29
N TRP A 172 -1.67 2.25 4.25
CA TRP A 172 -2.08 1.89 5.62
C TRP A 172 -2.75 3.06 6.32
N GLY A 173 -2.27 4.29 6.09
CA GLY A 173 -2.92 5.52 6.56
C GLY A 173 -4.33 5.70 5.99
N GLU A 174 -4.52 5.44 4.69
CA GLU A 174 -5.84 5.52 4.07
C GLU A 174 -6.79 4.38 4.53
N LEU A 175 -6.27 3.16 4.79
CA LEU A 175 -7.04 2.08 5.40
C LEU A 175 -7.46 2.45 6.85
N ALA A 176 -6.54 2.98 7.65
CA ALA A 176 -6.83 3.44 9.02
C ALA A 176 -7.86 4.58 9.03
N ARG A 177 -7.80 5.51 8.07
CA ARG A 177 -8.79 6.60 7.89
C ARG A 177 -10.20 6.07 7.60
N ARG A 178 -10.31 4.91 6.93
CA ARG A 178 -11.60 4.25 6.63
C ARG A 178 -12.05 3.29 7.74
N GLN A 179 -11.16 2.88 8.64
CA GLN A 179 -11.46 1.94 9.72
C GLN A 179 -12.56 2.50 10.65
N GLY A 180 -13.55 1.67 10.97
CA GLY A 180 -14.71 2.08 11.78
C GLY A 180 -15.81 2.84 11.02
N ILE A 181 -15.58 3.24 9.76
CA ILE A 181 -16.62 3.74 8.86
C ILE A 181 -17.21 2.55 8.09
N SER A 182 -18.53 2.38 8.11
CA SER A 182 -19.15 1.29 7.33
C SER A 182 -18.89 1.49 5.83
N GLY A 183 -18.65 0.42 5.07
CA GLY A 183 -18.34 0.54 3.63
C GLY A 183 -19.43 1.26 2.81
N ILE A 184 -20.67 1.28 3.31
CA ILE A 184 -21.79 2.04 2.74
C ILE A 184 -21.60 3.55 3.01
N ALA A 185 -21.30 3.95 4.26
CA ALA A 185 -21.05 5.34 4.64
C ALA A 185 -19.73 5.89 4.05
N GLU A 186 -18.71 5.05 3.89
CA GLU A 186 -17.45 5.39 3.24
C GLU A 186 -17.69 5.69 1.75
N LYS A 187 -18.35 4.78 1.01
CA LYS A 187 -18.77 5.02 -0.38
C LYS A 187 -19.57 6.33 -0.53
N ALA A 188 -20.52 6.57 0.38
CA ALA A 188 -21.39 7.75 0.33
C ALA A 188 -20.69 9.09 0.64
N SER A 189 -19.56 9.06 1.34
CA SER A 189 -18.80 10.28 1.73
C SER A 189 -17.66 10.66 0.79
N ARG A 190 -17.40 9.86 -0.27
CA ARG A 190 -16.37 10.19 -1.27
C ARG A 190 -16.74 11.45 -2.07
N PRO A 191 -15.83 12.41 -2.28
CA PRO A 191 -16.09 13.58 -3.12
C PRO A 191 -16.45 13.16 -4.55
N ARG A 192 -17.65 13.54 -5.01
CA ARG A 192 -18.17 13.17 -6.35
C ARG A 192 -17.27 13.64 -7.51
N GLY A 193 -16.38 14.60 -7.27
CA GLY A 193 -15.41 15.09 -8.26
C GLY A 193 -14.36 14.05 -8.68
N ILE A 194 -13.91 13.17 -7.78
CA ILE A 194 -12.89 12.14 -8.10
C ILE A 194 -13.43 11.11 -9.10
N LEU A 195 -14.70 10.74 -8.98
CA LEU A 195 -15.37 9.83 -9.93
C LEU A 195 -15.48 10.41 -11.35
N ARG A 196 -15.54 11.75 -11.49
CA ARG A 196 -15.66 12.42 -12.79
C ARG A 196 -14.31 12.63 -13.47
N ALA A 197 -13.23 12.81 -12.70
CA ALA A 197 -11.87 12.93 -13.23
C ALA A 197 -11.28 11.59 -13.72
N ALA A 198 -11.69 10.46 -13.12
CA ALA A 198 -11.18 9.13 -13.47
C ALA A 198 -11.98 8.40 -14.56
N GLY A 199 -13.11 8.95 -15.02
CA GLY A 199 -13.96 8.33 -16.06
C GLY A 199 -14.65 7.01 -15.69
N THR A 200 -14.47 6.49 -14.46
CA THR A 200 -14.98 5.17 -14.08
C THR A 200 -16.42 5.21 -13.54
N THR A 201 -17.37 4.83 -14.38
CA THR A 201 -18.75 4.47 -13.99
C THR A 201 -18.79 3.10 -13.29
N LYS A 202 -18.30 3.02 -12.05
CA LYS A 202 -18.67 1.87 -11.20
C LYS A 202 -20.10 2.05 -10.68
N LEU A 203 -20.95 1.09 -11.02
CA LEU A 203 -22.33 0.95 -10.53
C LEU A 203 -22.36 0.85 -8.98
N PRO A 204 -23.46 1.26 -8.33
CA PRO A 204 -23.55 1.53 -6.88
C PRO A 204 -23.14 0.36 -5.95
#